data_AF-A0A484AT60-F1
#
_entry.id   AF-A0A484AT60-F1
#
_cell.length_a   1.000
_cell.length_b   1.000
_cell.length_c   1.000
_cell.angle_alpha   90.00
_cell.angle_beta   90.00
_cell.angle_gamma   90.00
#
_symmetry.space_group_name_H-M   'P 1'
#
loop_
_entity.id
_entity.type
_entity.pdbx_description
1 polymer ?
#
loop_
_entity_poly.entity_id
_entity_poly.type
_entity_poly.pdbx_seq_one_letter_code
_entity_poly.pdbx_strand_id
1 'polypeptide(L)'
;MLSTRILDTGVSVRKRVIKILRDICIEYPDFEKIPEICVKMIRRVNDEEGIQKLVTEVFMKMWFTPCAKSDKYGIQRKINQIIDVVNSAHDTGTSWLEGLLMSIFKPKENMVKLDGSTQETVKKNTEPPQDIVLACQQLADGLVDRLIELEDTDNAPLGDANNGLPPTICDNVFECLMFFCGCSNHEIRKQALISLGSFCVMNDDYLTRSELKQFYCDLLRSSSNDGGIKIICMRNIWIYLTESEMFMHNKEKEWEKQSKNEDLKEMNDVSSGMASRIIQLYLEEILDCFLNRDDAVRLWAVKVVQIVLRQGLVHPVRMVPYLICLSTDLKVESAHRADALLKDIDKTYSGFVNMKVQFGLQLCFKLQEILQKNNKAKNEIIRGYA
;
A
#
# COMPACT_ATOMS: atom_id res chain seq x y z
N MET A 1 24.51 14.14 9.32
CA MET A 1 24.61 14.34 10.78
C MET A 1 23.42 15.10 11.36
N LEU A 2 22.87 16.12 10.69
CA LEU A 2 21.68 16.84 11.17
C LEU A 2 20.39 16.01 11.09
N SER A 3 20.09 15.40 9.93
CA SER A 3 18.86 14.62 9.72
C SER A 3 18.73 13.41 10.65
N THR A 4 19.84 12.83 11.11
CA THR A 4 19.86 11.70 12.04
C THR A 4 19.43 12.08 13.46
N ARG A 5 19.46 13.38 13.80
CA ARG A 5 19.00 13.90 15.10
C ARG A 5 17.47 14.02 15.19
N ILE A 6 16.74 13.74 14.11
CA ILE A 6 15.26 13.66 14.15
C ILE A 6 14.75 12.46 14.95
N LEU A 7 15.64 11.48 15.23
CA LEU A 7 15.37 10.30 16.05
C LEU A 7 15.96 10.43 17.47
N ASP A 8 16.35 11.63 17.88
CA ASP A 8 16.90 11.86 19.23
C ASP A 8 15.84 11.62 20.30
N THR A 9 16.27 11.16 21.48
CA THR A 9 15.37 10.90 22.62
C THR A 9 14.72 12.18 23.14
N GLY A 10 15.40 13.33 23.04
CA GLY A 10 14.88 14.61 23.47
C GLY A 10 13.83 15.19 22.52
N VAL A 11 12.61 15.42 23.03
CA VAL A 11 11.51 16.08 22.29
C VAL A 11 11.93 17.46 21.78
N SER A 12 12.65 18.25 22.58
CA SER A 12 13.13 19.58 22.21
C SER A 12 14.12 19.55 21.05
N VAL A 13 14.99 18.54 21.01
CA VAL A 13 15.96 18.30 19.93
C VAL A 13 15.21 17.97 18.65
N ARG A 14 14.26 17.03 18.69
CA ARG A 14 13.43 16.66 17.54
C ARG A 14 12.64 17.85 16.98
N LYS A 15 12.00 18.65 17.84
CA LYS A 15 11.31 19.89 17.44
C LYS A 15 12.23 20.88 16.73
N ARG A 16 13.45 21.07 17.25
CA ARG A 16 14.43 21.98 16.65
C ARG A 16 14.90 21.48 15.29
N VAL A 17 15.17 20.18 15.16
CA VAL A 17 15.56 19.56 13.89
C VAL A 17 14.46 19.72 12.84
N ILE A 18 13.20 19.47 13.20
CA ILE A 18 12.05 19.65 12.29
C ILE A 18 11.96 21.10 11.78
N LYS A 19 12.16 22.09 12.66
CA LYS A 19 12.15 23.51 12.27
C LYS A 19 13.30 23.86 11.31
N ILE A 20 14.52 23.40 11.60
CA ILE A 20 15.67 23.63 10.72
C ILE A 20 15.45 22.96 9.35
N LEU A 21 14.94 21.73 9.34
CA LEU A 21 14.66 21.02 8.09
C LEU A 21 13.55 21.70 7.28
N ARG A 22 12.50 22.22 7.93
CA ARG A 22 11.50 23.09 7.28
C ARG A 22 12.16 24.29 6.62
N ASP A 23 13.03 24.99 7.34
CA ASP A 23 13.66 26.21 6.84
C ASP A 23 14.55 25.89 5.63
N ILE A 24 15.27 24.76 5.64
CA ILE A 24 16.01 24.25 4.47
C ILE A 24 15.07 24.04 3.27
N CYS A 25 13.93 23.38 3.46
CA CYS A 25 12.98 23.13 2.37
C CYS A 25 12.36 24.41 1.78
N ILE A 26 12.27 25.50 2.56
CA ILE A 26 11.68 26.77 2.12
C ILE A 26 12.74 27.69 1.50
N GLU A 27 13.91 27.82 2.14
CA GLU A 27 14.98 28.74 1.72
C GLU A 27 15.81 28.20 0.55
N TYR A 28 15.95 26.87 0.43
CA TYR A 28 16.77 26.21 -0.60
C TYR A 28 15.92 25.23 -1.43
N PRO A 29 14.95 25.72 -2.23
CA PRO A 29 13.97 24.89 -2.92
C PRO A 29 14.58 23.94 -3.96
N ASP A 30 15.78 24.22 -4.45
CA ASP A 30 16.50 23.40 -5.43
C ASP A 30 17.42 22.37 -4.77
N PHE A 31 17.35 22.21 -3.45
CA PHE A 31 18.16 21.24 -2.73
C PHE A 31 17.71 19.80 -3.02
N GLU A 32 18.58 19.03 -3.67
CA GLU A 32 18.32 17.68 -4.18
C GLU A 32 17.74 16.70 -3.13
N LYS A 33 18.08 16.88 -1.84
CA LYS A 33 17.63 15.98 -0.75
C LYS A 33 16.33 16.41 -0.08
N ILE A 34 15.62 17.39 -0.62
CA ILE A 34 14.29 17.81 -0.13
C ILE A 34 13.32 16.63 0.01
N PRO A 35 13.16 15.73 -0.99
CA PRO A 35 12.23 14.60 -0.87
C PRO A 35 12.57 13.71 0.33
N GLU A 36 13.86 13.36 0.52
CA GLU A 36 14.32 12.56 1.66
C GLU A 36 14.07 13.26 3.01
N ILE A 37 14.24 14.59 3.07
CA ILE A 37 13.97 15.39 4.26
C ILE A 37 12.48 15.36 4.59
N CYS A 38 11.62 15.61 3.60
CA CYS A 38 10.18 15.58 3.75
C CYS A 38 9.71 14.20 4.25
N VAL A 39 10.17 13.10 3.65
CA VAL A 39 9.85 11.73 4.10
C VAL A 39 10.23 11.53 5.58
N LYS A 40 11.45 11.93 5.98
CA LYS A 40 11.90 11.80 7.37
C LYS A 40 11.06 12.63 8.34
N MET A 41 10.62 13.82 7.94
CA MET A 41 9.76 14.68 8.74
C MET A 41 8.34 14.11 8.87
N ILE A 42 7.71 13.68 7.77
CA ILE A 42 6.32 13.17 7.80
C ILE A 42 6.23 11.86 8.58
N ARG A 43 7.27 11.00 8.53
CA ARG A 43 7.34 9.80 9.38
C ARG A 43 7.25 10.08 10.89
N ARG A 44 7.43 11.33 11.31
CA ARG A 44 7.21 11.76 12.71
C ARG A 44 5.76 12.13 13.03
N VAL A 45 4.79 11.88 12.14
CA VAL A 45 3.36 12.06 12.43
C VAL A 45 2.85 11.10 13.52
N ASN A 46 3.45 9.91 13.63
CA ASN A 46 3.14 8.91 14.67
C ASN A 46 3.97 9.09 15.95
N ASP A 47 4.54 10.28 16.13
CA ASP A 47 5.30 10.65 17.33
C ASP A 47 4.37 11.22 18.42
N GLU A 48 4.95 11.70 19.52
CA GLU A 48 4.24 12.41 20.58
C GLU A 48 3.43 13.61 20.03
N GLU A 49 2.30 13.91 20.67
CA GLU A 49 1.33 14.94 20.24
C GLU A 49 1.98 16.29 19.88
N GLY A 50 2.97 16.72 20.66
CA GLY A 50 3.68 17.97 20.42
C GLY A 50 4.58 17.96 19.17
N ILE A 51 5.07 16.80 18.74
CA ILE A 51 5.82 16.63 17.48
C ILE A 51 4.84 16.49 16.32
N GLN A 52 3.82 15.65 16.48
CA GLN A 52 2.76 15.47 15.49
C GLN A 52 2.16 16.81 15.07
N LYS A 53 1.75 17.64 16.04
CA LYS A 53 1.20 18.97 15.79
C LYS A 53 2.16 19.87 15.00
N LEU A 54 3.45 19.84 15.35
CA LEU A 54 4.47 20.62 14.64
C LEU A 54 4.65 20.14 13.19
N VAL A 55 4.69 18.84 12.96
CA VAL A 55 4.79 18.26 11.61
C VAL A 55 3.57 18.65 10.78
N THR A 56 2.37 18.50 11.34
CA THR A 56 1.11 18.92 10.69
C THR A 56 1.12 20.40 10.33
N GLU A 57 1.52 21.29 11.26
CA GLU A 57 1.62 22.74 11.00
C GLU A 57 2.65 23.07 9.89
N VAL A 58 3.78 22.36 9.87
CA VAL A 58 4.83 22.54 8.86
C VAL A 58 4.29 22.21 7.47
N PHE A 59 3.68 21.05 7.28
CA PHE A 59 3.19 20.63 5.97
C PHE A 59 1.90 21.34 5.56
N MET A 60 1.06 21.74 6.51
CA MET A 60 -0.05 22.65 6.25
C MET A 60 0.45 23.98 5.66
N LYS A 61 1.55 24.53 6.21
CA LYS A 61 2.16 25.75 5.68
C LYS A 61 2.86 25.55 4.34
N MET A 62 3.62 24.45 4.19
CA MET A 62 4.41 24.20 2.98
C MET A 62 3.56 23.80 1.78
N TRP A 63 2.54 22.95 1.96
CA TRP A 63 1.76 22.38 0.86
C TRP A 63 0.36 22.98 0.75
N PHE A 64 -0.31 23.22 1.86
CA PHE A 64 -1.74 23.56 1.90
C PHE A 64 -2.03 25.03 2.22
N THR A 65 -1.05 25.91 2.00
CA THR A 65 -1.28 27.36 1.96
C THR A 65 -1.54 27.79 0.52
N PRO A 66 -2.64 28.48 0.18
CA PRO A 66 -2.89 28.93 -1.18
C PRO A 66 -1.74 29.76 -1.75
N CYS A 67 -1.39 29.50 -3.01
CA CYS A 67 -0.51 30.39 -3.77
C CYS A 67 -1.32 31.58 -4.31
N ALA A 68 -0.66 32.72 -4.53
CA ALA A 68 -1.27 33.81 -5.28
C ALA A 68 -1.57 33.34 -6.72
N LYS A 69 -2.65 33.84 -7.33
CA LYS A 69 -3.07 33.45 -8.70
C LYS A 69 -1.98 33.67 -9.76
N SER A 70 -1.06 34.61 -9.53
CA SER A 70 0.07 34.91 -10.41
C SER A 70 1.30 34.01 -10.17
N ASP A 71 1.35 33.26 -9.06
CA ASP A 71 2.52 32.47 -8.66
C ASP A 71 2.43 31.02 -9.19
N LYS A 72 2.48 30.89 -10.51
CA LYS A 72 2.50 29.57 -11.18
C LYS A 72 3.71 28.73 -10.78
N TYR A 73 4.87 29.36 -10.59
CA TYR A 73 6.10 28.68 -10.18
C TYR A 73 6.01 28.10 -8.76
N GLY A 74 5.37 28.81 -7.83
CA GLY A 74 5.12 28.31 -6.48
C GLY A 74 4.21 27.10 -6.44
N ILE A 75 3.15 27.09 -7.27
CA ILE A 75 2.25 25.93 -7.43
C ILE A 75 3.04 24.75 -8.00
N GLN A 76 3.78 24.96 -9.09
CA GLN A 76 4.58 23.90 -9.71
C GLN A 76 5.62 23.29 -8.76
N ARG A 77 6.27 24.13 -7.95
CA ARG A 77 7.22 23.67 -6.93
C ARG A 77 6.57 22.76 -5.89
N LYS A 78 5.37 23.11 -5.42
CA LYS A 78 4.62 22.26 -4.47
C LYS A 78 4.24 20.93 -5.11
N ILE A 79 3.74 20.96 -6.34
CA ILE A 79 3.37 19.76 -7.10
C ILE A 79 4.58 18.83 -7.27
N ASN A 80 5.71 19.35 -7.75
CA ASN A 80 6.94 18.58 -7.88
C ASN A 80 7.39 17.98 -6.55
N GLN A 81 7.41 18.78 -5.48
CA GLN A 81 7.82 18.30 -4.17
C GLN A 81 6.89 17.18 -3.65
N ILE A 82 5.58 17.28 -3.86
CA ILE A 82 4.62 16.23 -3.47
C ILE A 82 4.87 14.96 -4.29
N ILE A 83 5.03 15.07 -5.61
CA ILE A 83 5.30 13.94 -6.51
C ILE A 83 6.61 13.24 -6.13
N ASP A 84 7.69 13.99 -5.91
CA ASP A 84 8.99 13.43 -5.55
C ASP A 84 8.96 12.73 -4.19
N VAL A 85 8.21 13.29 -3.22
CA VAL A 85 8.00 12.64 -1.93
C VAL A 85 7.24 11.33 -2.09
N VAL A 86 6.16 11.30 -2.86
CA VAL A 86 5.38 10.07 -3.13
C VAL A 86 6.21 9.03 -3.88
N ASN A 87 6.96 9.44 -4.90
CA ASN A 87 7.86 8.57 -5.66
C ASN A 87 8.97 7.99 -4.77
N SER A 88 9.58 8.80 -3.90
CA SER A 88 10.60 8.32 -2.96
C SER A 88 10.03 7.37 -1.88
N ALA A 89 8.71 7.36 -1.69
CA ALA A 89 8.02 6.53 -0.71
C ALA A 89 7.57 5.16 -1.24
N HIS A 90 7.61 4.92 -2.57
CA HIS A 90 6.98 3.77 -3.22
C HIS A 90 7.38 2.41 -2.63
N ASP A 91 8.64 2.25 -2.20
CA ASP A 91 9.16 1.00 -1.63
C ASP A 91 8.74 0.73 -0.18
N THR A 92 8.39 1.78 0.57
CA THR A 92 8.13 1.70 2.03
C THR A 92 6.67 1.88 2.43
N GLY A 93 5.81 2.18 1.45
CA GLY A 93 4.40 2.49 1.66
C GLY A 93 4.14 3.93 2.11
N THR A 94 2.91 4.40 1.92
CA THR A 94 2.48 5.81 2.10
C THR A 94 1.58 6.02 3.32
N SER A 95 1.45 5.04 4.22
CA SER A 95 0.56 5.12 5.40
C SER A 95 0.84 6.31 6.34
N TRP A 96 2.09 6.76 6.42
CA TRP A 96 2.47 7.95 7.17
C TRP A 96 2.02 9.25 6.48
N LEU A 97 1.92 9.27 5.16
CA LEU A 97 1.38 10.40 4.41
C LEU A 97 -0.13 10.46 4.60
N GLU A 98 -0.81 9.32 4.52
CA GLU A 98 -2.23 9.21 4.84
C GLU A 98 -2.51 9.72 6.27
N GLY A 99 -1.73 9.30 7.26
CA GLY A 99 -1.86 9.79 8.64
C GLY A 99 -1.70 11.31 8.78
N LEU A 100 -0.78 11.92 8.00
CA LEU A 100 -0.64 13.37 7.93
C LEU A 100 -1.87 14.03 7.31
N LEU A 101 -2.34 13.54 6.16
CA LEU A 101 -3.49 14.10 5.45
C LEU A 101 -4.76 13.97 6.30
N MET A 102 -4.96 12.83 6.97
CA MET A 102 -6.04 12.65 7.94
C MET A 102 -5.93 13.66 9.08
N SER A 103 -4.73 13.94 9.60
CA SER A 103 -4.54 14.97 10.62
C SER A 103 -4.82 16.40 10.12
N ILE A 104 -4.56 16.70 8.85
CA ILE A 104 -4.78 18.03 8.25
C ILE A 104 -6.27 18.24 7.94
N PHE A 105 -6.93 17.22 7.40
CA PHE A 105 -8.30 17.33 6.89
C PHE A 105 -9.38 16.91 7.89
N LYS A 106 -9.03 16.33 9.05
CA LYS A 106 -10.02 15.97 10.07
C LYS A 106 -10.73 17.24 10.57
N PRO A 107 -12.09 17.29 10.54
CA PRO A 107 -12.85 18.43 11.05
C PRO A 107 -12.49 18.70 12.51
N LYS A 108 -12.24 19.97 12.84
CA LYS A 108 -12.03 20.37 14.24
C LYS A 108 -13.37 20.30 14.97
N GLU A 109 -13.50 19.39 15.92
CA GLU A 109 -14.66 19.33 16.82
C GLU A 109 -14.64 20.59 17.71
N ASN A 110 -15.43 21.60 17.36
CA ASN A 110 -15.63 22.76 18.22
C ASN A 110 -16.63 22.39 19.33
N MET A 111 -16.18 22.35 20.59
CA MET A 111 -17.08 22.30 21.73
C MET A 111 -17.83 23.64 21.84
N VAL A 112 -19.09 23.67 21.41
CA VAL A 112 -19.99 24.77 21.78
C VAL A 112 -20.52 24.47 23.17
N LYS A 113 -20.11 25.24 24.18
CA LYS A 113 -20.81 25.26 25.47
C LYS A 113 -22.12 26.02 25.26
N LEU A 114 -23.24 25.30 25.11
CA LEU A 114 -24.54 25.92 25.37
C LEU A 114 -24.78 25.93 26.88
N ASP A 115 -25.16 27.09 27.39
CA ASP A 115 -25.64 27.25 28.76
C ASP A 115 -26.84 26.32 29.01
N GLY A 116 -26.74 25.52 30.06
CA GLY A 116 -27.89 24.92 30.75
C GLY A 116 -28.65 23.82 30.01
N SER A 117 -28.43 22.59 30.49
CA SER A 117 -29.25 21.38 30.32
C SER A 117 -29.10 20.57 29.01
N THR A 118 -28.70 19.31 29.22
CA THR A 118 -28.63 18.16 28.29
C THR A 118 -27.43 18.16 27.33
N GLN A 119 -26.43 17.34 27.67
CA GLN A 119 -25.27 17.05 26.83
C GLN A 119 -25.68 16.17 25.65
N GLU A 120 -26.04 16.77 24.52
CA GLU A 120 -25.94 16.10 23.22
C GLU A 120 -24.82 16.76 22.40
N THR A 121 -23.76 16.00 22.13
CA THR A 121 -22.69 16.39 21.22
C THR A 121 -23.22 16.41 19.79
N VAL A 122 -23.74 17.55 19.33
CA VAL A 122 -24.10 17.72 17.92
C VAL A 122 -22.81 17.76 17.10
N LYS A 123 -22.47 16.63 16.47
CA LYS A 123 -21.39 16.52 15.46
C LYS A 123 -21.76 17.36 14.24
N LYS A 124 -21.52 18.67 14.26
CA LYS A 124 -21.49 19.46 13.02
C LYS A 124 -20.20 19.11 12.29
N ASN A 125 -20.31 18.36 11.19
CA ASN A 125 -19.25 18.25 10.19
C ASN A 125 -18.90 19.68 9.76
N THR A 126 -17.83 20.23 10.33
CA THR A 126 -17.31 21.52 9.89
C THR A 126 -16.53 21.24 8.62
N GLU A 127 -16.94 21.90 7.53
CA GLU A 127 -16.18 21.86 6.28
C GLU A 127 -14.71 22.23 6.55
N PRO A 128 -13.75 21.61 5.84
CA PRO A 128 -12.35 21.97 5.98
C PRO A 128 -12.16 23.48 5.71
N PRO A 129 -11.19 24.14 6.38
CA PRO A 129 -10.94 25.57 6.18
C PRO A 129 -10.84 25.93 4.69
N GLN A 130 -11.48 27.02 4.29
CA GLN A 130 -11.61 27.42 2.88
C GLN A 130 -10.25 27.59 2.18
N ASP A 131 -9.22 28.01 2.91
CA ASP A 131 -7.84 28.08 2.42
C ASP A 131 -7.27 26.71 2.05
N ILE A 132 -7.58 25.67 2.82
CA ILE A 132 -7.14 24.31 2.51
C ILE A 132 -7.85 23.81 1.25
N VAL A 133 -9.15 24.07 1.14
CA VAL A 133 -9.93 23.71 -0.07
C VAL A 133 -9.35 24.39 -1.30
N LEU A 134 -9.06 25.69 -1.22
CA LEU A 134 -8.44 26.45 -2.31
C LEU A 134 -7.05 25.91 -2.67
N ALA A 135 -6.22 25.58 -1.68
CA ALA A 135 -4.89 25.00 -1.94
C ALA A 135 -5.00 23.62 -2.59
N CYS A 136 -5.93 22.77 -2.15
CA CYS A 136 -6.20 21.48 -2.77
C CYS A 136 -6.68 21.64 -4.22
N GLN A 137 -7.55 22.61 -4.49
CA GLN A 137 -8.00 22.93 -5.84
C GLN A 137 -6.83 23.37 -6.73
N GLN A 138 -5.98 24.29 -6.26
CA GLN A 138 -4.80 24.74 -7.01
C GLN A 138 -3.81 23.60 -7.31
N LEU A 139 -3.62 22.68 -6.37
CA LEU A 139 -2.78 21.50 -6.56
C LEU A 139 -3.42 20.53 -7.57
N ALA A 140 -4.73 20.29 -7.48
CA ALA A 140 -5.45 19.42 -8.41
C ALA A 140 -5.43 19.99 -9.84
N ASP A 141 -5.75 21.27 -10.01
CA ASP A 141 -5.74 21.96 -11.30
C ASP A 141 -4.34 21.86 -11.94
N GLY A 142 -3.28 22.15 -11.19
CA GLY A 142 -1.91 22.06 -11.73
C GLY A 142 -1.43 20.63 -12.00
N LEU A 143 -1.95 19.63 -11.27
CA LEU A 143 -1.71 18.22 -11.57
C LEU A 143 -2.39 17.80 -12.88
N VAL A 144 -3.63 18.26 -13.09
CA VAL A 144 -4.38 18.04 -14.33
C VAL A 144 -3.68 18.70 -15.51
N ASP A 145 -3.27 19.97 -15.39
CA ASP A 145 -2.51 20.67 -16.43
C ASP A 145 -1.24 19.90 -16.81
N ARG A 146 -0.52 19.37 -15.82
CA ARG A 146 0.68 18.55 -16.07
C ARG A 146 0.37 17.20 -16.73
N LEU A 147 -0.75 16.58 -16.38
CA LEU A 147 -1.20 15.35 -17.05
C LEU A 147 -1.55 15.64 -18.51
N ILE A 148 -2.26 16.73 -18.78
CA ILE A 148 -2.57 17.19 -20.13
C ILE A 148 -1.29 17.48 -20.92
N GLU A 149 -0.29 18.15 -20.33
CA GLU A 149 1.00 18.39 -20.99
C GLU A 149 1.75 17.09 -21.34
N LEU A 150 1.65 16.06 -20.49
CA LEU A 150 2.23 14.73 -20.74
C LEU A 150 1.44 13.97 -21.82
N GLU A 151 0.12 14.12 -21.87
CA GLU A 151 -0.74 13.54 -22.91
C GLU A 151 -0.58 14.26 -24.26
N ASP A 152 -0.36 15.58 -24.25
CA ASP A 152 -0.15 16.39 -25.46
C ASP A 152 1.18 16.06 -26.16
N THR A 153 2.18 15.57 -25.43
CA THR A 153 3.39 15.00 -26.04
C THR A 153 3.14 13.68 -26.79
N ASP A 154 2.00 13.02 -26.55
CA ASP A 154 1.59 11.74 -27.13
C ASP A 154 0.34 11.83 -28.04
N ASN A 155 -0.12 13.03 -28.43
CA ASN A 155 -1.38 13.18 -29.15
C ASN A 155 -1.41 12.53 -30.56
N ALA A 156 -2.00 11.33 -30.62
CA ALA A 156 -3.17 11.12 -31.47
C ALA A 156 -4.44 11.44 -30.64
N PRO A 157 -5.40 12.21 -31.17
CA PRO A 157 -6.47 12.82 -30.37
C PRO A 157 -7.48 11.78 -29.87
N LEU A 158 -7.70 11.74 -28.56
CA LEU A 158 -8.87 11.09 -27.95
C LEU A 158 -10.02 12.10 -27.93
N GLY A 159 -11.07 11.76 -28.69
CA GLY A 159 -12.21 12.65 -28.94
C GLY A 159 -13.08 12.92 -27.72
N ASP A 160 -13.73 14.09 -27.77
CA ASP A 160 -14.80 14.53 -26.88
C ASP A 160 -15.79 13.41 -26.54
N ALA A 161 -15.92 13.07 -25.25
CA ALA A 161 -17.04 12.27 -24.78
C ALA A 161 -17.46 12.67 -23.37
N ASN A 162 -18.42 13.61 -23.32
CA ASN A 162 -19.24 13.96 -22.16
C ASN A 162 -20.31 12.89 -21.84
N ASN A 163 -20.01 11.61 -22.04
CA ASN A 163 -20.89 10.48 -21.72
C ASN A 163 -20.04 9.37 -21.09
N GLY A 164 -20.56 8.72 -20.04
CA GLY A 164 -19.88 7.62 -19.35
C GLY A 164 -19.28 6.59 -20.32
N LEU A 165 -18.10 6.08 -19.95
CA LEU A 165 -17.29 5.21 -20.79
C LEU A 165 -18.07 3.94 -21.23
N PRO A 166 -18.03 3.56 -22.52
CA PRO A 166 -18.72 2.37 -23.01
C PRO A 166 -18.17 1.06 -22.39
N PRO A 167 -19.02 0.02 -22.25
CA PRO A 167 -18.68 -1.24 -21.57
C PRO A 167 -17.54 -2.05 -22.23
N THR A 168 -17.19 -1.73 -23.48
CA THR A 168 -16.16 -2.44 -24.27
C THR A 168 -14.74 -1.94 -24.03
N ILE A 169 -14.55 -0.75 -23.43
CA ILE A 169 -13.22 -0.18 -23.22
C ILE A 169 -12.42 -1.03 -22.23
N CYS A 170 -13.05 -1.52 -21.16
CA CYS A 170 -12.37 -2.35 -20.18
C CYS A 170 -11.81 -3.64 -20.80
N ASP A 171 -12.57 -4.29 -21.70
CA ASP A 171 -12.09 -5.47 -22.42
C ASP A 171 -10.94 -5.12 -23.37
N ASN A 172 -11.01 -4.01 -24.12
CA ASN A 172 -9.93 -3.59 -25.02
C ASN A 172 -8.65 -3.20 -24.26
N VAL A 173 -8.78 -2.51 -23.13
CA VAL A 173 -7.65 -2.17 -22.25
C VAL A 173 -7.04 -3.44 -21.68
N PHE A 174 -7.87 -4.39 -21.22
CA PHE A 174 -7.41 -5.68 -20.72
C PHE A 174 -6.64 -6.47 -21.78
N GLU A 175 -7.18 -6.61 -23.00
CA GLU A 175 -6.52 -7.29 -24.11
C GLU A 175 -5.17 -6.64 -24.47
N CYS A 176 -5.14 -5.30 -24.49
CA CYS A 176 -3.93 -4.53 -24.75
C CYS A 176 -2.85 -4.78 -23.68
N LEU A 177 -3.22 -4.71 -22.40
CA LEU A 177 -2.30 -4.97 -21.29
C LEU A 177 -1.81 -6.42 -21.29
N MET A 178 -2.70 -7.39 -21.57
CA MET A 178 -2.33 -8.80 -21.70
C MET A 178 -1.35 -9.04 -22.85
N PHE A 179 -1.52 -8.37 -23.99
CA PHE A 179 -0.57 -8.41 -25.09
C PHE A 179 0.82 -7.92 -24.66
N PHE A 180 0.90 -6.75 -24.01
CA PHE A 180 2.17 -6.20 -23.55
C PHE A 180 2.84 -7.03 -22.44
N CYS A 181 2.06 -7.74 -21.62
CA CYS A 181 2.59 -8.70 -20.64
C CYS A 181 3.31 -9.90 -21.29
N GLY A 182 3.03 -10.18 -22.58
CA GLY A 182 3.70 -11.20 -23.38
C GLY A 182 4.93 -10.72 -24.15
N CYS A 183 5.25 -9.41 -24.10
CA CYS A 183 6.38 -8.86 -24.87
C CYS A 183 7.75 -9.36 -24.38
N SER A 184 8.69 -9.46 -25.31
CA SER A 184 10.08 -9.87 -25.02
C SER A 184 10.84 -8.84 -24.19
N ASN A 185 10.45 -7.56 -24.28
CA ASN A 185 11.09 -6.50 -23.50
C ASN A 185 10.64 -6.58 -22.03
N HIS A 186 11.61 -6.80 -21.15
CA HIS A 186 11.38 -7.00 -19.73
C HIS A 186 10.78 -5.78 -19.02
N GLU A 187 11.15 -4.56 -19.42
CA GLU A 187 10.67 -3.35 -18.78
C GLU A 187 9.21 -3.07 -19.14
N ILE A 188 8.88 -3.19 -20.43
CA ILE A 188 7.49 -3.08 -20.93
C ILE A 188 6.61 -4.12 -20.24
N ARG A 189 7.10 -5.36 -20.12
CA ARG A 189 6.38 -6.44 -19.45
C ARG A 189 6.13 -6.15 -17.97
N LYS A 190 7.13 -5.62 -17.25
CA LYS A 190 6.98 -5.21 -15.85
C LYS A 190 5.94 -4.11 -15.70
N GLN A 191 6.02 -3.07 -16.54
CA GLN A 191 5.09 -1.95 -16.46
C GLN A 191 3.66 -2.36 -16.84
N ALA A 192 3.50 -3.18 -17.89
CA ALA A 192 2.21 -3.72 -18.28
C ALA A 192 1.58 -4.56 -17.16
N LEU A 193 2.37 -5.37 -16.46
CA LEU A 193 1.90 -6.14 -15.30
C LEU A 193 1.47 -5.25 -14.13
N ILE A 194 2.22 -4.18 -13.83
CA ILE A 194 1.84 -3.21 -12.77
C ILE A 194 0.52 -2.50 -13.15
N SER A 195 0.39 -2.07 -14.39
CA SER A 195 -0.82 -1.45 -14.91
C SER A 195 -2.01 -2.40 -14.88
N LEU A 196 -1.80 -3.68 -15.23
CA LEU A 196 -2.82 -4.72 -15.15
C LEU A 196 -3.30 -4.94 -13.72
N GLY A 197 -2.39 -4.94 -12.75
CA GLY A 197 -2.73 -5.00 -11.33
C GLY A 197 -3.63 -3.84 -10.90
N SER A 198 -3.25 -2.62 -11.29
CA SER A 198 -4.00 -1.40 -10.96
C SER A 198 -5.39 -1.39 -11.62
N PHE A 199 -5.48 -1.84 -12.88
CA PHE A 199 -6.75 -2.01 -13.60
C PHE A 199 -7.68 -3.00 -12.88
N CYS A 200 -7.14 -4.12 -12.40
CA CYS A 200 -7.89 -5.16 -11.70
C CYS A 200 -8.39 -4.74 -10.31
N VAL A 201 -7.85 -3.69 -9.68
CA VAL A 201 -8.37 -3.18 -8.40
C VAL A 201 -9.80 -2.66 -8.56
N MET A 202 -10.06 -1.97 -9.66
CA MET A 202 -11.37 -1.39 -9.98
C MET A 202 -12.27 -2.36 -10.76
N ASN A 203 -11.68 -3.39 -11.37
CA ASN A 203 -12.36 -4.37 -12.21
C ASN A 203 -11.96 -5.79 -11.78
N ASP A 204 -12.38 -6.21 -10.59
CA ASP A 204 -11.91 -7.44 -9.93
C ASP A 204 -12.42 -8.73 -10.61
N ASP A 205 -13.51 -8.65 -11.37
CA ASP A 205 -14.01 -9.77 -12.19
C ASP A 205 -12.92 -10.33 -13.12
N TYR A 206 -12.01 -9.49 -13.62
CA TYR A 206 -10.91 -9.91 -14.51
C TYR A 206 -9.90 -10.82 -13.79
N LEU A 207 -9.73 -10.70 -12.47
CA LEU A 207 -8.88 -11.62 -11.69
C LEU A 207 -9.48 -13.02 -11.60
N THR A 208 -10.77 -13.19 -11.89
CA THR A 208 -11.42 -14.50 -11.92
C THR A 208 -11.46 -15.12 -13.32
N ARG A 209 -11.17 -14.33 -14.37
CA ARG A 209 -11.15 -14.81 -15.76
C ARG A 209 -10.03 -15.83 -15.98
N SER A 210 -10.30 -16.83 -16.81
CA SER A 210 -9.39 -17.94 -17.04
C SER A 210 -8.07 -17.50 -17.67
N GLU A 211 -8.08 -16.50 -18.56
CA GLU A 211 -6.87 -16.03 -19.24
C GLU A 211 -5.87 -15.45 -18.23
N LEU A 212 -6.33 -14.51 -17.39
CA LEU A 212 -5.47 -13.87 -16.39
C LEU A 212 -5.06 -14.85 -15.30
N LYS A 213 -5.98 -15.71 -14.86
CA LYS A 213 -5.69 -16.72 -13.84
C LYS A 213 -4.55 -17.63 -14.29
N GLN A 214 -4.68 -18.24 -15.47
CA GLN A 214 -3.65 -19.15 -15.99
C GLN A 214 -2.32 -18.42 -16.14
N PHE A 215 -2.35 -17.21 -16.70
CA PHE A 215 -1.16 -16.39 -16.87
C PHE A 215 -0.44 -16.13 -15.53
N TYR A 216 -1.13 -15.63 -14.51
CA TYR A 216 -0.54 -15.38 -13.19
C TYR A 216 -0.02 -16.66 -12.51
N CYS A 217 -0.78 -17.76 -12.56
CA CYS A 217 -0.32 -19.05 -12.03
C CYS A 217 0.97 -19.53 -12.72
N ASP A 218 1.06 -19.40 -14.04
CA ASP A 218 2.25 -19.76 -14.81
C ASP A 218 3.46 -18.87 -14.46
N LEU A 219 3.22 -17.56 -14.24
CA LEU A 219 4.26 -16.63 -13.80
C LEU A 219 4.86 -17.04 -12.45
N LEU A 220 4.00 -17.41 -11.50
CA LEU A 220 4.39 -17.80 -10.15
C LEU A 220 5.07 -19.19 -10.11
N ARG A 221 4.55 -20.17 -10.86
CA ARG A 221 5.10 -21.54 -10.93
C ARG A 221 6.45 -21.61 -11.62
N SER A 222 6.65 -20.83 -12.67
CA SER A 222 7.87 -20.91 -13.49
C SER A 222 9.14 -20.60 -12.67
N SER A 223 10.10 -21.53 -12.68
CA SER A 223 11.41 -21.34 -12.04
C SER A 223 12.39 -20.53 -12.89
N SER A 224 12.05 -20.25 -14.15
CA SER A 224 12.89 -19.48 -15.10
C SER A 224 12.57 -17.98 -15.13
N ASN A 225 11.45 -17.57 -14.55
CA ASN A 225 11.05 -16.17 -14.52
C ASN A 225 11.86 -15.36 -13.49
N ASP A 226 12.10 -14.08 -13.81
CA ASP A 226 12.71 -13.11 -12.91
C ASP A 226 11.92 -13.03 -11.59
N GLY A 227 12.64 -12.97 -10.46
CA GLY A 227 12.04 -12.79 -9.14
C GLY A 227 11.17 -11.53 -9.09
N GLY A 228 11.58 -10.48 -9.81
CA GLY A 228 10.82 -9.25 -9.96
C GLY A 228 9.43 -9.44 -10.57
N ILE A 229 9.25 -10.34 -11.53
CA ILE A 229 7.93 -10.61 -12.14
C ILE A 229 7.01 -11.30 -11.15
N LYS A 230 7.51 -12.27 -10.39
CA LYS A 230 6.74 -12.94 -9.33
C LYS A 230 6.30 -11.97 -8.24
N ILE A 231 7.21 -11.07 -7.87
CA ILE A 231 6.94 -9.99 -6.91
C ILE A 231 5.80 -9.10 -7.41
N ILE A 232 5.83 -8.65 -8.67
CA ILE A 232 4.76 -7.82 -9.24
C ILE A 232 3.42 -8.57 -9.24
N CYS A 233 3.42 -9.85 -9.65
CA CYS A 233 2.20 -10.67 -9.63
C CYS A 233 1.59 -10.80 -8.23
N MET A 234 2.40 -11.10 -7.21
CA MET A 234 1.93 -11.15 -5.82
C MET A 234 1.50 -9.77 -5.31
N ARG A 235 2.22 -8.71 -5.70
CA ARG A 235 1.87 -7.32 -5.37
C ARG A 235 0.51 -6.94 -5.92
N ASN A 236 0.18 -7.33 -7.15
CA ASN A 236 -1.13 -7.03 -7.76
C ASN A 236 -2.28 -7.62 -6.93
N ILE A 237 -2.15 -8.89 -6.52
CA ILE A 237 -3.12 -9.55 -5.64
C ILE A 237 -3.16 -8.85 -4.27
N TRP A 238 -2.00 -8.50 -3.71
CA TRP A 238 -1.91 -7.81 -2.43
C TRP A 238 -2.58 -6.43 -2.44
N ILE A 239 -2.39 -5.64 -3.50
CA ILE A 239 -3.02 -4.32 -3.65
C ILE A 239 -4.54 -4.49 -3.70
N TYR A 240 -5.05 -5.38 -4.54
CA TYR A 240 -6.50 -5.64 -4.62
C TYR A 240 -7.09 -5.99 -3.24
N LEU A 241 -6.49 -6.95 -2.53
CA LEU A 241 -6.99 -7.35 -1.21
C LEU A 241 -6.95 -6.20 -0.20
N THR A 242 -5.89 -5.37 -0.23
CA THR A 242 -5.75 -4.22 0.66
C THR A 242 -6.81 -3.15 0.36
N GLU A 243 -6.99 -2.80 -0.91
CA GLU A 243 -7.97 -1.79 -1.33
C GLU A 243 -9.41 -2.26 -1.07
N SER A 244 -9.70 -3.56 -1.28
CA SER A 244 -11.01 -4.12 -0.96
C SER A 244 -11.37 -4.01 0.54
N GLU A 245 -10.40 -4.20 1.45
CA GLU A 245 -10.58 -4.03 2.89
C GLU A 245 -10.77 -2.56 3.27
N MET A 246 -10.01 -1.65 2.66
CA MET A 246 -10.19 -0.21 2.86
C MET A 246 -11.55 0.27 2.36
N PHE A 247 -11.99 -0.22 1.20
CA PHE A 247 -13.31 0.08 0.65
C PHE A 247 -14.43 -0.39 1.57
N MET A 248 -14.35 -1.63 2.08
CA MET A 248 -15.33 -2.15 3.04
C MET A 248 -15.35 -1.34 4.33
N HIS A 249 -14.19 -0.99 4.89
CA HIS A 249 -14.08 -0.16 6.09
C HIS A 249 -14.68 1.24 5.92
N ASN A 250 -14.48 1.85 4.75
CA ASN A 250 -15.07 3.16 4.46
C ASN A 250 -16.58 3.08 4.27
N LYS A 251 -17.08 2.03 3.59
CA LYS A 251 -18.51 1.77 3.45
C LYS A 251 -19.18 1.54 4.81
N GLU A 252 -18.52 0.84 5.74
CA GLU A 252 -19.01 0.64 7.11
C GLU A 252 -19.13 1.97 7.89
N LYS A 253 -18.18 2.91 7.73
CA LYS A 253 -18.29 4.25 8.34
C LYS A 253 -19.46 5.07 7.77
N GLU A 254 -19.77 4.86 6.49
CA GLU A 254 -20.88 5.56 5.81
C GLU A 254 -22.23 4.89 6.08
N TRP A 255 -22.25 3.59 6.38
CA TRP A 255 -23.43 2.83 6.78
C TRP A 255 -24.18 3.49 7.94
N GLU A 256 -23.45 4.00 8.95
CA GLU A 256 -24.06 4.71 10.08
C GLU A 256 -24.97 5.87 9.65
N LYS A 257 -24.74 6.45 8.46
CA LYS A 257 -25.53 7.55 7.89
C LYS A 257 -26.62 7.08 6.93
N GLN A 258 -26.42 5.95 6.23
CA GLN A 258 -27.30 5.47 5.16
C GLN A 258 -28.24 4.31 5.58
N SER A 259 -28.03 3.71 6.76
CA SER A 259 -28.81 2.58 7.29
C SER A 259 -30.34 2.74 7.30
N LYS A 260 -30.86 3.97 7.26
CA LYS A 260 -32.31 4.25 7.25
C LYS A 260 -32.95 4.12 5.86
N ASN A 261 -32.15 4.08 4.80
CA ASN A 261 -32.62 4.07 3.41
C ASN A 261 -32.40 2.73 2.71
N GLU A 262 -31.75 1.76 3.34
CA GLU A 262 -31.51 0.45 2.75
C GLU A 262 -32.66 -0.53 3.02
N ASP A 263 -32.98 -1.33 2.00
CA ASP A 263 -34.03 -2.35 2.07
C ASP A 263 -33.51 -3.54 2.89
N LEU A 264 -34.15 -3.79 4.04
CA LEU A 264 -33.80 -4.88 4.97
C LEU A 264 -33.82 -6.28 4.33
N LYS A 265 -34.38 -6.41 3.12
CA LYS A 265 -34.54 -7.68 2.41
C LYS A 265 -33.36 -8.08 1.52
N GLU A 266 -32.45 -7.16 1.20
CA GLU A 266 -31.30 -7.45 0.34
C GLU A 266 -30.01 -7.50 1.15
N MET A 267 -29.52 -8.72 1.42
CA MET A 267 -28.17 -8.91 1.92
C MET A 267 -27.21 -8.92 0.73
N ASN A 268 -26.64 -7.75 0.40
CA ASN A 268 -25.70 -7.56 -0.72
C ASN A 268 -24.30 -8.16 -0.42
N ASP A 269 -24.22 -9.48 -0.23
CA ASP A 269 -23.01 -10.25 0.14
C ASP A 269 -22.09 -10.58 -1.07
N VAL A 270 -22.47 -10.17 -2.28
CA VAL A 270 -21.69 -10.48 -3.50
C VAL A 270 -20.32 -9.82 -3.45
N SER A 271 -20.22 -8.58 -2.96
CA SER A 271 -18.93 -7.86 -2.88
C SER A 271 -17.98 -8.41 -1.81
N SER A 272 -18.50 -8.95 -0.70
CA SER A 272 -17.71 -9.54 0.39
C SER A 272 -17.12 -10.91 0.01
N GLY A 273 -17.83 -11.69 -0.81
CA GLY A 273 -17.37 -13.01 -1.26
C GLY A 273 -16.26 -12.99 -2.33
N MET A 274 -16.14 -11.91 -3.10
CA MET A 274 -15.22 -11.84 -4.25
C MET A 274 -13.74 -11.90 -3.85
N ALA A 275 -13.33 -11.19 -2.79
CA ALA A 275 -11.97 -11.24 -2.28
C ALA A 275 -11.56 -12.66 -1.85
N SER A 276 -12.45 -13.39 -1.17
CA SER A 276 -12.22 -14.78 -0.76
C SER A 276 -12.12 -15.72 -1.97
N ARG A 277 -12.97 -15.53 -2.99
CA ARG A 277 -12.89 -16.32 -4.23
C ARG A 277 -11.57 -16.10 -4.95
N ILE A 278 -11.15 -14.85 -5.13
CA ILE A 278 -9.93 -14.49 -5.86
C ILE A 278 -8.70 -15.10 -5.18
N ILE A 279 -8.52 -14.91 -3.86
CA ILE A 279 -7.32 -15.47 -3.20
C ILE A 279 -7.27 -17.00 -3.31
N GLN A 280 -8.41 -17.69 -3.23
CA GLN A 280 -8.45 -19.14 -3.35
C GLN A 280 -7.98 -19.66 -4.72
N LEU A 281 -8.06 -18.84 -5.78
CA LEU A 281 -7.57 -19.19 -7.12
C LEU A 281 -6.04 -19.17 -7.23
N TYR A 282 -5.36 -18.36 -6.42
CA TYR A 282 -3.92 -18.08 -6.52
C TYR A 282 -3.10 -18.56 -5.31
N LEU A 283 -3.76 -18.94 -4.22
CA LEU A 283 -3.09 -19.20 -2.93
C LEU A 283 -2.06 -20.32 -3.03
N GLU A 284 -2.32 -21.38 -3.79
CA GLU A 284 -1.41 -22.52 -3.88
C GLU A 284 -0.05 -22.10 -4.46
N GLU A 285 -0.06 -21.36 -5.57
CA GLU A 285 1.14 -20.85 -6.23
C GLU A 285 1.87 -19.78 -5.39
N ILE A 286 1.13 -18.99 -4.61
CA ILE A 286 1.71 -18.03 -3.67
C ILE A 286 2.40 -18.75 -2.51
N LEU A 287 1.83 -19.84 -2.00
CA LEU A 287 2.45 -20.66 -0.95
C LEU A 287 3.72 -21.35 -1.46
N ASP A 288 3.74 -21.81 -2.71
CA ASP A 288 4.96 -22.35 -3.33
C ASP A 288 6.10 -21.32 -3.40
N CYS A 289 5.78 -20.02 -3.48
CA CYS A 289 6.79 -18.96 -3.45
C CYS A 289 7.54 -18.83 -2.12
N PHE A 290 7.07 -19.45 -1.03
CA PHE A 290 7.82 -19.53 0.23
C PHE A 290 9.09 -20.39 0.11
N LEU A 291 9.13 -21.29 -0.88
CA LEU A 291 10.29 -22.13 -1.18
C LEU A 291 11.17 -21.53 -2.29
N ASN A 292 10.93 -20.28 -2.68
CA ASN A 292 11.76 -19.61 -3.69
C ASN A 292 13.14 -19.25 -3.11
N ARG A 293 14.18 -19.27 -3.94
CA ARG A 293 15.55 -18.94 -3.54
C ARG A 293 15.73 -17.46 -3.24
N ASP A 294 15.00 -16.60 -3.94
CA ASP A 294 15.03 -15.14 -3.77
C ASP A 294 14.29 -14.74 -2.47
N ASP A 295 14.97 -14.02 -1.58
CA ASP A 295 14.41 -13.56 -0.30
C ASP A 295 13.33 -12.49 -0.47
N ALA A 296 13.42 -11.66 -1.51
CA ALA A 296 12.41 -10.66 -1.82
C ALA A 296 11.10 -11.32 -2.27
N VAL A 297 11.17 -12.41 -3.04
CA VAL A 297 10.00 -13.21 -3.43
C VAL A 297 9.33 -13.82 -2.18
N ARG A 298 10.10 -14.42 -1.27
CA ARG A 298 9.57 -14.97 -0.02
C ARG A 298 8.92 -13.90 0.87
N LEU A 299 9.53 -12.70 0.95
CA LEU A 299 8.98 -11.56 1.69
C LEU A 299 7.64 -11.11 1.12
N TRP A 300 7.48 -11.07 -0.21
CA TRP A 300 6.20 -10.72 -0.83
C TRP A 300 5.13 -11.79 -0.64
N ALA A 301 5.51 -13.08 -0.65
CA ALA A 301 4.59 -14.17 -0.37
C ALA A 301 4.00 -14.06 1.06
N VAL A 302 4.83 -13.76 2.07
CA VAL A 302 4.33 -13.57 3.44
C VAL A 302 3.51 -12.29 3.61
N LYS A 303 3.79 -11.22 2.84
CA LYS A 303 2.94 -10.01 2.83
C LYS A 303 1.53 -10.31 2.33
N VAL A 304 1.38 -11.16 1.31
CA VAL A 304 0.06 -11.64 0.87
C VAL A 304 -0.57 -12.52 1.94
N VAL A 305 0.14 -13.52 2.47
CA VAL A 305 -0.43 -14.38 3.53
C VAL A 305 -0.87 -13.58 4.76
N GLN A 306 -0.14 -12.53 5.13
CA GLN A 306 -0.51 -11.61 6.20
C GLN A 306 -1.87 -10.95 5.96
N ILE A 307 -2.13 -10.44 4.75
CA ILE A 307 -3.41 -9.79 4.44
C ILE A 307 -4.57 -10.79 4.47
N VAL A 308 -4.34 -12.00 3.96
CA VAL A 308 -5.32 -13.10 3.89
C VAL A 308 -5.72 -13.58 5.28
N LEU A 309 -4.75 -13.74 6.18
CA LEU A 309 -5.00 -14.11 7.57
C LEU A 309 -5.70 -13.01 8.35
N ARG A 310 -5.27 -11.75 8.17
CA ARG A 310 -5.87 -10.59 8.84
C ARG A 310 -7.34 -10.43 8.50
N GLN A 311 -7.70 -10.59 7.24
CA GLN A 311 -9.07 -10.46 6.74
C GLN A 311 -9.92 -11.74 6.95
N GLY A 312 -9.32 -12.85 7.35
CA GLY A 312 -10.03 -14.12 7.56
C GLY A 312 -10.55 -14.77 6.27
N LEU A 313 -9.97 -14.44 5.10
CA LEU A 313 -10.47 -14.91 3.79
C LEU A 313 -10.29 -16.42 3.57
N VAL A 314 -9.30 -17.02 4.22
CA VAL A 314 -8.96 -18.45 4.11
C VAL A 314 -8.58 -19.00 5.48
N HIS A 315 -9.02 -20.23 5.76
CA HIS A 315 -8.74 -20.91 7.02
C HIS A 315 -7.21 -21.06 7.29
N PRO A 316 -6.72 -20.67 8.47
CA PRO A 316 -5.28 -20.52 8.76
C PRO A 316 -4.47 -21.81 8.67
N VAL A 317 -5.08 -22.96 8.94
CA VAL A 317 -4.42 -24.28 9.00
C VAL A 317 -3.61 -24.62 7.74
N ARG A 318 -4.01 -24.13 6.56
CA ARG A 318 -3.28 -24.37 5.31
C ARG A 318 -1.96 -23.60 5.23
N MET A 319 -1.88 -22.43 5.87
CA MET A 319 -0.73 -21.51 5.80
C MET A 319 0.30 -21.77 6.90
N VAL A 320 -0.11 -22.38 8.03
CA VAL A 320 0.76 -22.67 9.18
C VAL A 320 2.07 -23.38 8.80
N PRO A 321 2.10 -24.46 7.99
CA PRO A 321 3.35 -25.11 7.62
C PRO A 321 4.35 -24.17 6.93
N TYR A 322 3.86 -23.29 6.06
CA TYR A 322 4.69 -22.33 5.31
C TYR A 322 5.21 -21.21 6.21
N LEU A 323 4.43 -20.78 7.20
CA LEU A 323 4.89 -19.81 8.20
C LEU A 323 5.97 -20.41 9.12
N ILE A 324 5.80 -21.66 9.56
CA ILE A 324 6.85 -22.38 10.32
C ILE A 324 8.13 -22.52 9.48
N CYS A 325 7.98 -22.77 8.18
CA CYS A 325 9.10 -22.81 7.26
C CYS A 325 9.86 -21.47 7.21
N LEU A 326 9.11 -20.38 7.05
CA LEU A 326 9.67 -19.04 6.88
C LEU A 326 10.27 -18.45 8.17
N SER A 327 9.90 -18.93 9.36
CA SER A 327 10.58 -18.50 10.60
C SER A 327 12.06 -18.90 10.65
N THR A 328 12.49 -19.83 9.78
CA THR A 328 13.89 -20.24 9.62
C THR A 328 14.65 -19.49 8.51
N ASP A 329 14.04 -18.47 7.91
CA ASP A 329 14.64 -17.69 6.81
C ASP A 329 15.86 -16.88 7.27
N LEU A 330 16.84 -16.73 6.38
CA LEU A 330 18.00 -15.86 6.55
C LEU A 330 17.60 -14.38 6.67
N LYS A 331 16.50 -14.00 6.01
CA LYS A 331 15.98 -12.63 6.08
C LYS A 331 15.17 -12.45 7.37
N VAL A 332 15.76 -11.76 8.33
CA VAL A 332 15.16 -11.46 9.65
C VAL A 332 13.77 -10.83 9.54
N GLU A 333 13.53 -9.95 8.55
CA GLU A 333 12.21 -9.35 8.34
C GLU A 333 11.13 -10.40 8.03
N SER A 334 11.43 -11.33 7.12
CA SER A 334 10.51 -12.41 6.73
C SER A 334 10.23 -13.34 7.93
N ALA A 335 11.28 -13.71 8.66
CA ALA A 335 11.18 -14.57 9.84
C ALA A 335 10.33 -13.93 10.96
N HIS A 336 10.60 -12.67 11.31
CA HIS A 336 9.82 -11.96 12.32
C HIS A 336 8.34 -11.80 11.94
N ARG A 337 8.03 -11.56 10.66
CA ARG A 337 6.64 -11.51 10.18
C ARG A 337 5.96 -12.87 10.32
N ALA A 338 6.64 -13.95 9.95
CA ALA A 338 6.11 -15.30 10.07
C ALA A 338 5.85 -15.68 11.54
N ASP A 339 6.78 -15.37 12.45
CA ASP A 339 6.62 -15.60 13.89
C ASP A 339 5.46 -14.80 14.50
N ALA A 340 5.29 -13.54 14.10
CA ALA A 340 4.16 -12.73 14.53
C ALA A 340 2.83 -13.37 14.10
N LEU A 341 2.72 -13.79 12.84
CA LEU A 341 1.53 -14.46 12.33
C LEU A 341 1.25 -15.80 13.03
N LEU A 342 2.29 -16.59 13.33
CA LEU A 342 2.13 -17.84 14.07
C LEU A 342 1.62 -17.61 15.49
N LYS A 343 2.13 -16.58 16.18
CA LYS A 343 1.65 -16.19 17.52
C LYS A 343 0.20 -15.74 17.49
N ASP A 344 -0.19 -14.95 16.48
CA ASP A 344 -1.56 -14.47 16.31
C ASP A 344 -2.52 -15.65 16.01
N ILE A 345 -2.09 -16.60 15.19
CA ILE A 345 -2.86 -17.83 14.91
C ILE A 345 -3.01 -18.65 16.19
N ASP A 346 -1.94 -18.90 16.96
CA ASP A 346 -2.02 -19.74 18.17
C ASP A 346 -2.88 -19.09 19.27
N LYS A 347 -2.82 -17.75 19.38
CA LYS A 347 -3.66 -16.99 20.30
C LYS A 347 -5.15 -17.10 19.94
N THR A 348 -5.47 -17.10 18.65
CA THR A 348 -6.86 -17.13 18.15
C THR A 348 -7.41 -18.55 18.05
N TYR A 349 -6.55 -19.49 17.67
CA TYR A 349 -6.88 -20.90 17.37
C TYR A 349 -5.87 -21.83 18.06
N SER A 350 -6.05 -22.00 19.37
CA SER A 350 -5.18 -22.85 20.19
C SER A 350 -5.03 -24.25 19.60
N GLY A 351 -3.77 -24.70 19.45
CA GLY A 351 -3.42 -26.03 18.97
C GLY A 351 -3.29 -26.18 17.45
N PHE A 352 -3.69 -25.19 16.64
CA PHE A 352 -3.54 -25.26 15.17
C PHE A 352 -2.07 -25.34 14.74
N VAL A 353 -1.19 -24.62 15.44
CA VAL A 353 0.26 -24.69 15.18
C VAL A 353 0.76 -26.12 15.45
N ASN A 354 0.42 -26.67 16.62
CA ASN A 354 0.81 -28.03 17.05
C ASN A 354 0.39 -29.11 16.05
N MET A 355 -0.83 -29.00 15.49
CA MET A 355 -1.35 -29.94 14.49
C MET A 355 -0.55 -29.98 13.18
N LYS A 356 0.22 -28.93 12.88
CA LYS A 356 0.92 -28.75 11.60
C LYS A 356 2.44 -28.70 11.71
N VAL A 357 3.00 -28.87 12.91
CA VAL A 357 4.45 -28.86 13.15
C VAL A 357 5.20 -29.84 12.24
N GLN A 358 4.72 -31.09 12.10
CA GLN A 358 5.40 -32.09 11.28
C GLN A 358 5.55 -31.64 9.82
N PHE A 359 4.48 -31.08 9.23
CA PHE A 359 4.53 -30.55 7.86
C PHE A 359 5.39 -29.29 7.77
N GLY A 360 5.34 -28.43 8.78
CA GLY A 360 6.22 -27.26 8.88
C GLY A 360 7.70 -27.65 8.87
N LEU A 361 8.11 -28.62 9.71
CA LEU A 361 9.49 -29.10 9.77
C LEU A 361 9.97 -29.72 8.45
N GLN A 362 9.09 -30.42 7.73
CA GLN A 362 9.41 -30.95 6.38
C GLN A 362 9.66 -29.81 5.39
N LEU A 363 8.85 -28.74 5.43
CA LEU A 363 9.05 -27.57 4.58
C LEU A 363 10.32 -26.79 4.99
N CYS A 364 10.61 -26.64 6.29
CA CYS A 364 11.86 -26.05 6.77
C CYS A 364 13.06 -26.78 6.15
N PHE A 365 13.08 -28.11 6.22
CA PHE A 365 14.16 -28.90 5.64
C PHE A 365 14.30 -28.65 4.14
N LYS A 366 13.19 -28.64 3.38
CA LYS A 366 13.20 -28.32 1.94
C LYS A 366 13.74 -26.92 1.66
N LEU A 367 13.30 -25.91 2.41
CA LEU A 367 13.79 -24.54 2.24
C LEU A 367 15.30 -24.46 2.50
N GLN A 368 15.77 -25.04 3.60
CA GLN A 368 17.20 -25.04 3.93
C GLN A 368 18.02 -25.78 2.87
N GLU A 369 17.50 -26.89 2.33
CA GLU A 369 18.15 -27.58 1.21
C GLU A 369 18.28 -26.67 -0.03
N ILE A 370 17.23 -25.91 -0.37
CA ILE A 370 17.23 -24.96 -1.50
C ILE A 370 18.23 -23.81 -1.28
N LEU A 371 18.28 -23.26 -0.07
CA LEU A 371 19.15 -22.13 0.26
C LEU A 371 20.63 -22.55 0.34
N GLN A 372 20.92 -23.76 0.83
CA GLN A 372 22.29 -24.20 1.12
C GLN A 372 22.97 -24.95 -0.06
N LYS A 373 22.23 -25.40 -1.09
CA LYS A 373 22.71 -26.22 -2.22
C LYS A 373 23.88 -25.66 -3.07
N ASN A 374 24.32 -24.42 -2.86
CA ASN A 374 25.40 -23.80 -3.65
C ASN A 374 26.67 -23.40 -2.89
N ASN A 375 26.82 -23.75 -1.61
CA ASN A 375 28.12 -23.65 -0.94
C ASN A 375 29.03 -24.81 -1.37
N LYS A 376 29.49 -24.79 -2.63
CA LYS A 376 30.43 -25.77 -3.22
C LYS A 376 31.77 -25.90 -2.47
N ALA A 377 32.04 -25.04 -1.48
CA ALA A 377 33.22 -25.14 -0.63
C ALA A 377 33.05 -26.09 0.57
N LYS A 378 31.84 -26.57 0.88
CA LYS A 378 31.63 -27.42 2.05
C LYS A 378 30.54 -28.45 1.82
N ASN A 379 30.90 -29.73 1.91
CA ASN A 379 29.99 -30.81 2.32
C ASN A 379 29.53 -30.56 3.77
N GLU A 380 28.96 -29.39 4.04
CA GLU A 380 28.49 -29.04 5.37
C GLU A 380 27.11 -29.61 5.57
N ILE A 381 27.00 -30.42 6.62
CA ILE A 381 25.77 -30.81 7.29
C ILE A 381 24.77 -29.65 7.23
N ILE A 382 23.54 -29.92 6.79
CA ILE A 382 22.45 -28.93 6.87
C ILE A 382 22.30 -28.57 8.35
N ARG A 383 22.86 -27.43 8.75
CA ARG A 383 22.69 -26.89 10.10
C ARG A 383 21.47 -25.98 10.07
N GLY A 384 20.60 -26.13 11.07
CA GLY A 384 19.60 -25.12 11.36
C GLY A 384 20.26 -23.77 11.65
N TYR A 385 19.49 -22.70 11.50
CA TYR A 385 19.93 -21.34 11.80
C TYR A 385 20.63 -21.29 13.19
N ALA A 386 21.83 -20.71 13.24
CA ALA A 386 22.63 -20.60 14.46
C ALA A 386 22.25 -19.35 15.27
#